data_AF-W2LWB8-F1
#
_entry.id   AF-W2LWB8-F1
#
_cell.length_a   1.000
_cell.length_b   1.000
_cell.length_c   1.000
_cell.angle_alpha   90.00
_cell.angle_beta   90.00
_cell.angle_gamma   90.00
#
_symmetry.space_group_name_H-M   'P 1'
#
loop_
_entity.id
_entity.type
_entity.pdbx_description
1 polymer ?
#
loop_
_entity_poly.entity_id
_entity_poly.type
_entity_poly.pdbx_seq_one_letter_code
_entity_poly.pdbx_strand_id
1 'polypeptide(L)'
;MADLTSLYRCEYVIADMERNRGAPILRQAAWDSAGANRIIADERVPNVVVVCSEDAARAAQLEIPKTDVIDSEASFLILGRLDEPALYSSNESDPPMKTTLLLAVRNQSNWLLQVARVFVDQNVHLVDFEIHVITPSTS
;
A
#
# COMPACT_ATOMS: atom_id res chain seq x y z
N MET A 1 1.29 19.17 -1.93
CA MET A 1 0.74 18.50 -3.12
C MET A 1 1.10 17.03 -3.06
N ALA A 2 0.16 16.11 -3.34
CA ALA A 2 0.40 14.67 -3.40
C ALA A 2 -0.88 13.95 -3.91
N ASP A 3 -0.82 12.63 -4.08
CA ASP A 3 -2.05 11.84 -4.24
C ASP A 3 -2.97 11.99 -3.02
N LEU A 4 -4.28 11.77 -3.24
CA LEU A 4 -5.29 12.03 -2.23
C LEU A 4 -5.11 11.17 -0.96
N THR A 5 -4.70 9.91 -1.12
CA THR A 5 -4.47 9.00 0.00
C THR A 5 -3.31 9.50 0.86
N SER A 6 -2.20 9.88 0.25
CA SER A 6 -1.04 10.45 0.94
C SER A 6 -1.38 11.75 1.66
N LEU A 7 -2.19 12.63 1.06
CA LEU A 7 -2.65 13.86 1.72
C LEU A 7 -3.45 13.55 2.98
N TYR A 8 -4.39 12.59 2.93
CA TYR A 8 -5.16 12.19 4.12
C TYR A 8 -4.29 11.60 5.21
N ARG A 9 -3.33 10.74 4.86
CA ARG A 9 -2.42 10.12 5.82
C ARG A 9 -1.51 11.14 6.50
N CYS A 10 -1.14 12.20 5.78
CA CYS A 10 -0.31 13.29 6.30
C CYS A 10 -1.08 14.40 7.01
N GLU A 11 -2.41 14.33 7.14
CA GLU A 11 -3.21 15.46 7.62
C GLU A 11 -2.78 15.95 9.01
N TYR A 12 -2.42 15.03 9.93
CA TYR A 12 -1.88 15.37 11.24
C TYR A 12 -0.59 16.21 11.13
N VAL A 13 0.31 15.82 10.22
CA VAL A 13 1.58 16.51 10.00
C VAL A 13 1.35 17.88 9.35
N ILE A 14 0.45 17.98 8.38
CA ILE A 14 0.12 19.24 7.72
C ILE A 14 -0.51 20.21 8.73
N ALA A 15 -1.46 19.75 9.55
CA ALA A 15 -2.07 20.55 10.61
C ALA A 15 -1.04 21.03 11.65
N ASP A 16 -0.05 20.21 11.99
CA ASP A 16 1.05 20.62 12.86
C ASP A 16 1.90 21.73 12.24
N MET A 17 2.24 21.61 10.96
CA MET A 17 2.96 22.65 10.21
C MET A 17 2.16 23.95 10.12
N GLU A 18 0.85 23.89 9.92
CA GLU A 18 -0.03 25.08 9.92
C GLU A 18 -0.01 25.80 11.27
N ARG A 19 -0.06 25.06 12.38
CA ARG A 19 0.02 25.63 13.73
C ARG A 19 1.35 26.33 13.96
N ASN A 20 2.46 25.70 13.57
CA ASN A 20 3.80 26.26 13.75
C ASN A 20 4.06 27.48 12.85
N ARG A 21 3.49 27.48 11.64
CA ARG A 21 3.61 28.58 10.68
C ARG A 21 2.63 29.73 10.96
N GLY A 22 1.50 29.45 11.63
CA GLY A 22 0.42 30.42 11.85
C GLY A 22 -0.41 30.75 10.61
N ALA A 23 -0.37 29.90 9.58
CA ALA A 23 -1.10 30.11 8.33
C ALA A 23 -1.55 28.78 7.71
N PRO A 24 -2.72 28.75 7.03
CA PRO A 24 -3.19 27.54 6.38
C PRO A 24 -2.31 27.14 5.20
N ILE A 25 -2.18 25.83 4.98
CA ILE A 25 -1.50 25.20 3.85
C ILE A 25 -2.56 24.65 2.90
N LEU A 26 -2.54 25.06 1.64
CA LEU A 26 -3.49 24.54 0.67
C LEU A 26 -3.16 23.07 0.34
N ARG A 27 -4.11 22.16 0.57
CA ARG A 27 -4.01 20.79 0.06
C ARG A 27 -4.31 20.80 -1.44
N GLN A 28 -3.35 20.39 -2.24
CA GLN A 28 -3.49 20.26 -3.68
C GLN A 28 -3.35 18.79 -4.06
N ALA A 29 -4.47 18.19 -4.49
CA ALA A 29 -4.48 16.82 -4.98
C ALA A 29 -3.78 16.73 -6.34
N ALA A 30 -2.95 15.70 -6.49
CA ALA A 30 -2.30 15.32 -7.73
C ALA A 30 -2.78 13.93 -8.15
N TRP A 31 -2.48 13.55 -9.40
CA TRP A 31 -2.77 12.22 -9.91
C TRP A 31 -2.01 11.13 -9.12
N ASP A 32 -0.72 11.33 -8.92
CA ASP A 32 0.13 10.50 -8.07
C ASP A 32 1.25 11.33 -7.43
N SER A 33 1.87 10.80 -6.37
CA SER A 33 2.92 11.50 -5.60
C SER A 33 4.25 11.63 -6.36
N ALA A 34 4.57 10.72 -7.30
CA ALA A 34 5.77 10.82 -8.12
C ALA A 34 5.64 11.93 -9.19
N GLY A 35 4.48 12.02 -9.82
CA GLY A 35 4.12 13.09 -10.75
C GLY A 35 4.11 14.45 -10.06
N ALA A 36 3.56 14.54 -8.84
CA ALA A 36 3.63 15.77 -8.04
C ALA A 36 5.08 16.20 -7.76
N ASN A 37 5.95 15.26 -7.39
CA ASN A 37 7.36 15.53 -7.12
C ASN A 37 8.07 16.07 -8.37
N ARG A 38 7.80 15.47 -9.52
CA ARG A 38 8.35 15.91 -10.80
C ARG A 38 7.88 17.31 -11.20
N ILE A 39 6.59 17.64 -11.01
CA ILE A 39 6.07 18.99 -11.30
C ILE A 39 6.83 20.05 -10.48
N ILE A 40 7.02 19.81 -9.17
CA ILE A 40 7.76 20.76 -8.32
C ILE A 40 9.22 20.89 -8.79
N ALA A 41 9.86 19.78 -9.16
CA ALA A 41 11.23 19.77 -9.63
C ALA A 41 11.42 20.49 -10.97
N ASP A 42 10.56 20.22 -11.95
CA ASP A 42 10.64 20.74 -13.31
C ASP A 42 10.23 22.22 -13.37
N GLU A 43 9.12 22.59 -12.71
CA GLU A 43 8.56 23.94 -12.78
C GLU A 43 9.13 24.90 -11.72
N ARG A 44 9.90 24.38 -10.75
CA ARG A 44 10.52 25.14 -9.64
C ARG A 44 9.52 26.06 -8.94
N VAL A 45 8.30 25.57 -8.72
CA VAL A 45 7.22 26.36 -8.15
C VAL A 45 7.58 26.73 -6.70
N PRO A 46 7.74 28.03 -6.36
CA PRO A 46 8.09 28.42 -5.01
C PRO A 46 6.91 28.19 -4.05
N ASN A 47 7.22 27.93 -2.78
CA ASN A 47 6.25 27.75 -1.70
C ASN A 47 5.30 26.54 -1.87
N VAL A 48 5.69 25.55 -2.67
CA VAL A 48 4.98 24.28 -2.79
C VAL A 48 5.82 23.18 -2.15
N VAL A 49 5.17 22.35 -1.34
CA VAL A 49 5.78 21.16 -0.73
C VAL A 49 5.07 19.93 -1.26
N VAL A 50 5.82 18.86 -1.52
CA VAL A 50 5.29 17.56 -1.97
C VAL A 50 5.42 16.52 -0.86
N VAL A 51 4.43 15.63 -0.76
CA VAL A 51 4.57 14.37 -0.01
C VAL A 51 4.97 13.30 -1.02
N CYS A 52 6.16 12.73 -0.87
CA CYS A 52 6.68 11.68 -1.75
C CYS A 52 7.65 10.78 -0.98
N SER A 53 8.16 9.72 -1.64
CA SER A 53 9.22 8.89 -1.05
C SER A 53 10.53 9.67 -0.95
N GLU A 54 11.36 9.30 0.03
CA GLU A 54 12.67 9.94 0.23
C GLU A 54 13.56 9.81 -1.02
N ASP A 55 13.54 8.65 -1.67
CA ASP A 55 14.27 8.41 -2.91
C ASP A 55 13.84 9.35 -4.04
N ALA A 56 12.55 9.63 -4.17
CA ALA A 56 12.04 10.54 -5.18
C ALA A 56 12.48 11.99 -4.91
N ALA A 57 12.46 12.42 -3.65
CA ALA A 57 12.96 13.74 -3.26
C ALA A 57 14.46 13.88 -3.55
N ARG A 58 15.26 12.86 -3.21
CA ARG A 58 16.71 12.82 -3.48
C ARG A 58 17.01 12.84 -4.99
N ALA A 59 16.29 12.05 -5.78
CA ALA A 59 16.44 12.01 -7.24
C ALA A 59 16.13 13.37 -7.88
N ALA A 60 15.15 14.09 -7.33
CA ALA A 60 14.77 15.44 -7.76
C ALA A 60 15.61 16.56 -7.13
N GLN A 61 16.61 16.23 -6.30
CA GLN A 61 17.46 17.18 -5.56
C GLN A 61 16.64 18.18 -4.71
N LEU A 62 15.51 17.75 -4.16
CA LEU A 62 14.68 18.56 -3.28
C LEU A 62 15.14 18.44 -1.83
N GLU A 63 14.99 19.54 -1.07
CA GLU A 63 15.21 19.53 0.37
C GLU A 63 14.11 18.74 1.09
N ILE A 64 14.49 17.96 2.11
CA ILE A 64 13.60 17.08 2.86
C ILE A 64 13.41 17.66 4.27
N PRO A 65 12.36 18.48 4.50
CA PRO A 65 12.15 19.14 5.79
C PRO A 65 11.63 18.19 6.88
N LYS A 66 11.04 17.05 6.51
CA LYS A 66 10.46 16.08 7.44
C LYS A 66 10.40 14.68 6.82
N THR A 67 10.85 13.66 7.55
CA THR A 67 10.78 12.24 7.18
C THR A 67 9.72 11.51 8.02
N ASP A 68 9.45 10.25 7.67
CA ASP A 68 8.62 9.33 8.47
C ASP A 68 7.21 9.84 8.77
N VAL A 69 6.66 10.62 7.83
CA VAL A 69 5.33 11.24 7.94
C VAL A 69 4.18 10.29 7.59
N ILE A 70 4.49 9.18 6.90
CA ILE A 70 3.56 8.11 6.57
C ILE A 70 4.23 6.80 6.96
N ASP A 71 3.62 6.06 7.89
CA ASP A 71 4.03 4.70 8.21
C ASP A 71 3.59 3.75 7.09
N SER A 72 4.52 3.16 6.34
CA SER A 72 4.22 2.39 5.14
C SER A 72 4.48 0.91 5.35
N GLU A 73 3.54 0.19 5.97
CA GLU A 73 3.47 -1.28 5.91
C GLU A 73 2.86 -1.75 4.58
N ALA A 74 3.37 -1.26 3.44
CA ALA A 74 2.89 -1.72 2.15
C ALA A 74 3.34 -3.16 1.91
N SER A 75 2.38 -4.07 1.74
CA SER A 75 2.65 -5.45 1.31
C SER A 75 2.64 -5.53 -0.21
N PHE A 76 3.70 -6.06 -0.80
CA PHE A 76 3.84 -6.25 -2.24
C PHE A 76 3.83 -7.73 -2.59
N LEU A 77 3.19 -8.09 -3.70
CA LEU A 77 3.21 -9.45 -4.28
C LEU A 77 4.01 -9.42 -5.58
N ILE A 78 4.97 -10.33 -5.73
CA ILE A 78 5.66 -10.57 -7.00
C ILE A 78 4.89 -11.68 -7.73
N LEU A 79 4.37 -11.39 -8.91
CA LEU A 79 3.59 -12.34 -9.72
C LEU A 79 4.43 -12.86 -10.88
N GLY A 80 4.56 -14.18 -10.97
CA GLY A 80 5.16 -14.88 -12.11
C GLY A 80 4.12 -15.69 -12.87
N ARG A 81 4.46 -16.08 -14.11
CA ARG A 81 3.63 -17.03 -14.87
C ARG A 81 3.84 -18.45 -14.36
N LEU A 82 2.77 -19.24 -14.31
CA LEU A 82 2.81 -20.62 -13.80
C LEU A 82 3.63 -21.55 -14.71
N ASP A 83 3.72 -21.27 -16.01
CA ASP A 83 4.49 -22.04 -16.99
C ASP A 83 5.98 -21.65 -17.04
N GLU A 84 6.41 -20.71 -16.19
CA GLU A 84 7.80 -20.27 -16.07
C GLU A 84 8.33 -20.63 -14.67
N PRO A 85 8.88 -21.85 -14.47
CA PRO A 85 9.21 -22.40 -13.14
C PRO A 85 10.39 -21.71 -12.41
N ALA A 86 10.99 -20.67 -13.00
CA ALA A 86 12.27 -20.11 -12.58
C ALA A 86 12.27 -19.39 -11.21
N LEU A 87 11.13 -19.24 -10.53
CA LEU A 87 11.03 -18.47 -9.28
C LEU A 87 10.99 -19.30 -8.00
N TYR A 88 10.84 -20.63 -8.08
CA TYR A 88 10.74 -21.49 -6.91
C TYR A 88 12.01 -22.35 -6.78
N SER A 89 13.06 -21.78 -6.17
CA SER A 89 14.17 -22.57 -5.63
C SER A 89 13.68 -23.16 -4.32
N SER A 90 13.55 -24.49 -4.23
CA SER A 90 13.29 -25.19 -2.97
C SER A 90 14.62 -25.59 -2.33
N ASN A 91 15.20 -24.73 -1.51
CA ASN A 91 16.31 -25.09 -0.62
C ASN A 91 15.75 -25.36 0.77
N GLU A 92 16.22 -26.41 1.45
CA GLU A 92 15.76 -26.78 2.80
C GLU A 92 16.03 -25.71 3.88
N SER A 93 16.77 -24.64 3.55
CA SER A 93 16.96 -23.46 4.40
C SER A 93 15.97 -22.32 4.12
N ASP A 94 14.95 -22.55 3.30
CA ASP A 94 14.09 -21.47 2.83
C ASP A 94 13.25 -20.85 3.97
N PRO A 95 13.03 -19.52 3.91
CA PRO A 95 12.20 -18.80 4.86
C PRO A 95 10.75 -19.32 4.89
N PRO A 96 9.96 -18.99 5.92
CA PRO A 96 8.58 -19.44 6.04
C PRO A 96 7.78 -19.16 4.76
N MET A 97 7.29 -20.23 4.14
CA MET A 97 6.50 -20.17 2.92
C MET A 97 5.09 -19.64 3.23
N LYS A 98 4.69 -18.57 2.54
CA LYS A 98 3.31 -18.08 2.54
C LYS A 98 2.59 -18.61 1.30
N THR A 99 1.35 -19.04 1.47
CA THR A 99 0.51 -19.51 0.36
C THR A 99 -0.79 -18.70 0.33
N THR A 100 -1.04 -18.03 -0.79
CA THR A 100 -2.31 -17.33 -1.03
C THR A 100 -3.26 -18.27 -1.76
N LEU A 101 -4.46 -18.47 -1.21
CA LEU A 101 -5.48 -19.35 -1.77
C LEU A 101 -6.75 -18.54 -2.06
N LEU A 102 -7.37 -18.80 -3.21
CA LEU A 102 -8.69 -18.26 -3.55
C LEU A 102 -9.72 -19.39 -3.47
N LEU A 103 -10.72 -19.24 -2.59
CA LEU A 103 -11.72 -20.25 -2.31
C LEU A 103 -13.12 -19.70 -2.61
N ALA A 104 -13.83 -20.36 -3.53
CA ALA A 104 -15.24 -20.09 -3.77
C ALA A 104 -16.09 -21.02 -2.89
N VAL A 105 -16.88 -20.44 -1.98
CA VAL A 105 -17.72 -21.19 -1.04
C VAL A 105 -19.16 -20.74 -1.19
N ARG A 106 -20.13 -21.67 -1.10
CA ARG A 106 -21.54 -21.31 -1.07
C ARG A 106 -21.83 -20.51 0.19
N ASN A 107 -22.57 -19.42 0.06
CA ASN A 107 -22.98 -18.60 1.20
C ASN A 107 -24.09 -19.30 2.02
N GLN A 108 -23.70 -20.32 2.78
CA GLN A 108 -24.54 -21.08 3.70
C GLN A 108 -24.08 -20.84 5.13
N SER A 109 -24.96 -20.97 6.12
CA SER A 109 -24.59 -20.77 7.52
C SER A 109 -23.36 -21.60 7.92
N ASN A 110 -22.47 -20.99 8.70
CA ASN A 110 -21.24 -21.60 9.23
C ASN A 110 -20.15 -21.98 8.22
N TRP A 111 -20.24 -21.56 6.95
CA TRP A 111 -19.21 -21.85 5.94
C TRP A 111 -17.80 -21.41 6.39
N LEU A 112 -17.69 -20.23 7.00
CA LEU A 112 -16.40 -19.68 7.44
C LEU A 112 -15.75 -20.54 8.53
N LEU A 113 -16.56 -21.03 9.48
CA LEU A 113 -16.08 -21.92 10.53
C LEU A 113 -15.58 -23.25 9.95
N GLN A 114 -16.29 -23.80 8.96
CA GLN A 114 -15.89 -25.03 8.28
C GLN A 114 -14.55 -24.85 7.55
N VAL A 115 -14.36 -23.73 6.85
CA VAL A 115 -13.11 -23.40 6.16
C VAL A 115 -11.96 -23.20 7.15
N ALA A 116 -12.15 -22.36 8.18
CA ALA A 116 -11.12 -22.07 9.18
C ALA A 116 -10.66 -23.33 9.91
N ARG A 117 -11.58 -24.26 10.20
CA ARG A 117 -11.28 -25.52 10.87
C ARG A 117 -10.29 -26.39 10.09
N VAL A 118 -10.37 -26.42 8.76
CA VAL A 118 -9.42 -27.18 7.92
C VAL A 118 -7.98 -26.70 8.15
N PHE A 119 -7.77 -25.39 8.27
CA PHE A 119 -6.43 -24.85 8.51
C PHE A 119 -5.96 -25.09 9.95
N VAL A 120 -6.83 -24.88 10.93
CA VAL A 120 -6.52 -25.11 12.36
C VAL A 120 -6.18 -26.58 12.62
N ASP A 121 -6.97 -27.51 12.09
CA ASP A 121 -6.76 -28.95 12.26
C ASP A 121 -5.44 -29.43 11.64
N GLN A 122 -4.86 -28.66 10.69
CA GLN A 122 -3.56 -28.93 10.06
C GLN A 122 -2.41 -28.09 10.62
N ASN A 123 -2.64 -27.33 11.70
CA ASN A 123 -1.66 -26.41 12.29
C ASN A 123 -1.10 -25.38 11.29
N VAL A 124 -1.94 -24.92 10.36
CA VAL A 124 -1.61 -23.87 9.40
C VAL A 124 -2.04 -22.51 9.96
N HIS A 125 -1.09 -21.58 10.09
CA HIS A 125 -1.35 -20.23 10.57
C HIS A 125 -1.90 -19.34 9.45
N LEU A 126 -3.13 -18.85 9.61
CA LEU A 126 -3.73 -17.87 8.70
C LEU A 126 -3.22 -16.47 9.04
N VAL A 127 -2.51 -15.85 8.10
CA VAL A 127 -1.91 -14.51 8.28
C VAL A 127 -2.80 -13.41 7.72
N ASP A 128 -3.61 -13.72 6.70
CA ASP A 128 -4.50 -12.78 6.04
C ASP A 128 -5.77 -13.51 5.57
N PHE A 129 -6.91 -12.82 5.59
CA PHE A 129 -8.21 -13.38 5.20
C PHE A 129 -9.18 -12.30 4.76
N GLU A 130 -9.58 -12.35 3.49
CA GLU A 130 -10.55 -11.43 2.90
C GLU A 130 -11.78 -12.18 2.36
N ILE A 131 -12.96 -11.57 2.50
CA ILE A 131 -14.22 -12.12 2.00
C ILE A 131 -14.79 -11.17 0.95
N HIS A 132 -15.01 -11.69 -0.26
CA HIS A 132 -15.73 -11.00 -1.31
C HIS A 132 -16.99 -11.76 -1.68
N VAL A 133 -18.12 -11.06 -1.69
CA VAL A 133 -19.40 -11.64 -2.15
C VAL A 133 -19.43 -11.59 -3.68
N ILE A 134 -19.44 -12.76 -4.30
CA ILE A 134 -19.58 -12.89 -5.75
C ILE A 134 -21.07 -12.88 -6.08
N THR A 135 -21.57 -11.75 -6.60
CA THR A 135 -22.89 -11.70 -7.23
C THR A 135 -22.79 -12.22 -8.67
N PRO A 136 -23.63 -13.18 -9.10
CA PRO A 136 -23.63 -13.63 -10.48
C PRO A 136 -23.91 -12.43 -11.39
N SER A 137 -23.09 -12.27 -12.43
CA SER A 137 -23.33 -11.30 -13.48
C SER A 137 -24.66 -11.64 -14.16
N THR A 138 -25.63 -10.72 -14.12
CA THR A 138 -26.84 -10.80 -14.95
C THR A 138 -26.45 -10.58 -16.40
N SER A 139 -26.11 -11.67 -17.09
CA SER A 139 -26.02 -11.72 -18.55
C SER A 139 -27.37 -12.09 -19.14
#